data_AF-A0A146JYU5-F1
#
_entry.id   AF-A0A146JYU5-F1
#
_cell.length_a   1.000
_cell.length_b   1.000
_cell.length_c   1.000
_cell.angle_alpha   90.00
_cell.angle_beta   90.00
_cell.angle_gamma   90.00
#
_symmetry.space_group_name_H-M   'P 1'
#
loop_
_entity.id
_entity.type
_entity.pdbx_description
1 polymer ?
#
loop_
_entity_poly.entity_id
_entity_poly.type
_entity_poly.pdbx_seq_one_letter_code
_entity_poly.pdbx_strand_id
1 'polypeptide(L)'
;QKSQVWFNAIKYNNVEQVQQMLSEHVGMRDSGQYTIQKTSDLVLIQIPLFCGIHYAILYHNLEVFKLLLPHEANSLILETTLIPTTKKSKFQQQMFMEHQIRQQFERADVKFYNYVPGNSSIIDLCVYANAVQLLEESIFFFEERDDNLVENVNSKFQTSLMVLAAANRDLSRVAANHIRILNRSLTFSNALGEDAVYLACLNGNPILLNAILTHSRMTNQSDKLLRLIEHQKQHKKDISQIVYQPDQKFVECQQLLIDFNCITAIQKANENIKREKMDSSDEKMKKQNSSTSEKQINTGRTSVSTSQLLRTNPEHFSQNSYSRQSIVDNSSSFFHPKDEVIKNMQNRKTQVINHQISGPIESQVQNNTIVHQSGIGQGGLYNAGKILKEKK
;
A
#
# COMPACT_ATOMS: atom_id res chain seq x y z
N GLN A 1 18.05 22.74 -8.71
CA GLN A 1 17.07 23.81 -9.02
C GLN A 1 15.92 23.30 -9.88
N LYS A 2 16.16 22.68 -11.05
CA LYS A 2 15.07 22.14 -11.91
C LYS A 2 14.14 21.13 -11.19
N SER A 3 14.70 20.20 -10.42
CA SER A 3 13.92 19.25 -9.59
C SER A 3 12.98 19.94 -8.61
N GLN A 4 13.41 21.05 -8.00
CA GLN A 4 12.57 21.80 -7.08
C GLN A 4 11.39 22.48 -7.79
N VAL A 5 11.61 22.97 -9.01
CA VAL A 5 10.54 23.56 -9.84
C VAL A 5 9.47 22.51 -10.16
N TRP A 6 9.90 21.29 -10.53
CA TRP A 6 9.00 20.15 -10.76
C TRP A 6 8.14 19.83 -9.53
N PHE A 7 8.77 19.59 -8.39
CA PHE A 7 8.02 19.26 -7.17
C PHE A 7 7.15 20.43 -6.69
N ASN A 8 7.59 21.68 -6.82
CA ASN A 8 6.77 22.83 -6.48
C ASN A 8 5.53 22.92 -7.38
N ALA A 9 5.66 22.71 -8.69
CA ALA A 9 4.53 22.70 -9.61
C ALA A 9 3.47 21.66 -9.18
N ILE A 10 3.92 20.47 -8.76
CA ILE A 10 3.04 19.42 -8.24
C ILE A 10 2.38 19.85 -6.93
N LYS A 11 3.15 20.35 -5.96
CA LYS A 11 2.65 20.77 -4.63
C LYS A 11 1.59 21.87 -4.73
N TYR A 12 1.76 22.80 -5.67
CA TYR A 12 0.84 23.91 -5.92
C TYR A 12 -0.23 23.63 -6.99
N ASN A 13 -0.41 22.36 -7.40
CA ASN A 13 -1.41 21.94 -8.39
C ASN A 13 -1.32 22.67 -9.75
N ASN A 14 -0.12 23.05 -10.20
CA ASN A 14 0.09 23.71 -11.48
C ASN A 14 0.14 22.67 -12.62
N VAL A 15 -1.02 22.22 -13.06
CA VAL A 15 -1.19 21.15 -14.06
C VAL A 15 -0.46 21.47 -15.36
N GLU A 16 -0.53 22.71 -15.86
CA GLU A 16 0.12 23.11 -17.12
C GLU A 16 1.64 22.98 -17.05
N GLN A 17 2.24 23.44 -15.94
CA GLN A 17 3.68 23.34 -15.74
C GLN A 17 4.14 21.89 -15.56
N VAL A 18 3.35 21.06 -14.85
CA VAL A 18 3.62 19.63 -14.74
C VAL A 18 3.55 18.99 -16.13
N GLN A 19 2.55 19.31 -16.94
CA GLN A 19 2.41 18.78 -18.30
C GLN A 19 3.60 19.14 -19.20
N GLN A 20 4.11 20.38 -19.12
CA GLN A 20 5.26 20.84 -19.89
C GLN A 20 6.57 20.13 -19.49
N MET A 21 6.73 19.79 -18.20
CA MET A 21 7.95 19.20 -17.65
C MET A 21 7.91 17.66 -17.59
N LEU A 22 6.77 17.05 -17.90
CA LEU A 22 6.48 15.63 -17.66
C LEU A 22 7.50 14.68 -18.29
N SER A 23 7.83 14.90 -19.56
CA SER A 23 8.76 14.02 -20.31
C SER A 23 10.18 14.01 -19.73
N GLU A 24 10.60 15.09 -19.07
CA GLU A 24 11.94 15.24 -18.51
C GLU A 24 12.03 14.78 -17.05
N HIS A 25 10.91 14.81 -16.30
CA HIS A 25 10.92 14.69 -14.84
C HIS A 25 10.08 13.51 -14.31
N VAL A 26 9.38 12.77 -15.16
CA VAL A 26 8.68 11.54 -14.76
C VAL A 26 9.62 10.56 -14.07
N GLY A 27 9.17 9.99 -12.94
CA GLY A 27 9.96 9.06 -12.13
C GLY A 27 11.08 9.72 -11.32
N MET A 28 11.28 11.03 -11.45
CA MET A 28 12.25 11.76 -10.63
C MET A 28 11.86 11.67 -9.16
N ARG A 29 12.86 11.39 -8.32
CA ARG A 29 12.70 11.29 -6.87
C ARG A 29 13.35 12.47 -6.16
N ASP A 30 12.70 12.92 -5.10
CA ASP A 30 13.19 14.02 -4.28
C ASP A 30 14.44 13.58 -3.50
N SER A 31 15.56 14.25 -3.74
CA SER A 31 16.84 13.97 -3.08
C SER A 31 17.07 14.80 -1.83
N GLY A 32 16.12 15.67 -1.47
CA GLY A 32 16.23 16.47 -0.26
C GLY A 32 16.00 15.65 1.01
N GLN A 33 16.30 16.29 2.14
CA GLN A 33 16.08 15.71 3.46
C GLN A 33 14.61 15.80 3.85
N TYR A 34 14.23 14.98 4.84
CA TYR A 34 12.90 15.09 5.43
C TYR A 34 12.74 16.48 6.06
N THR A 35 11.85 17.30 5.52
CA THR A 35 11.56 18.63 6.07
C THR A 35 10.08 18.89 6.26
N ILE A 36 9.73 19.59 7.35
CA ILE A 36 8.39 20.12 7.59
C ILE A 36 8.48 21.63 7.79
N GLN A 37 7.73 22.37 6.99
CA GLN A 37 7.56 23.80 7.09
C GLN A 37 6.08 24.12 7.26
N LYS A 38 5.74 24.86 8.29
CA LYS A 38 4.36 25.33 8.50
C LYS A 38 4.28 26.79 8.07
N THR A 39 3.56 27.02 6.99
CA THR A 39 3.04 28.35 6.61
C THR A 39 1.63 28.45 7.17
N SER A 40 1.13 29.66 7.48
CA SER A 40 -0.10 29.91 8.26
C SER A 40 -1.20 28.85 8.12
N ASP A 41 -1.57 28.48 6.89
CA ASP A 41 -2.65 27.52 6.61
C ASP A 41 -2.17 26.20 5.97
N LEU A 42 -0.86 26.05 5.71
CA LEU A 42 -0.32 24.92 4.94
C LEU A 42 0.90 24.30 5.60
N VAL A 43 0.85 22.98 5.80
CA VAL A 43 2.02 22.19 6.17
C VAL A 43 2.69 21.70 4.89
N LEU A 44 3.82 22.30 4.55
CA LEU A 44 4.67 21.88 3.46
C LEU A 44 5.64 20.82 3.95
N ILE A 45 5.70 19.70 3.23
CA ILE A 45 6.53 18.56 3.58
C ILE A 45 7.43 18.23 2.41
N GLN A 46 8.66 17.89 2.73
CA GLN A 46 9.59 17.25 1.82
C GLN A 46 9.91 15.88 2.39
N ILE A 47 9.72 14.84 1.60
CA ILE A 47 10.02 13.46 2.00
C ILE A 47 11.06 12.92 1.01
N PRO A 48 12.21 12.42 1.50
CA PRO A 48 13.22 11.84 0.63
C PRO A 48 12.64 10.69 -0.18
N LEU A 49 13.14 10.56 -1.41
CA LEU A 49 12.82 9.53 -2.39
C LEU A 49 11.35 9.50 -2.88
N PHE A 50 10.53 10.48 -2.49
CA PHE A 50 9.18 10.63 -3.05
C PHE A 50 9.26 11.12 -4.50
N CYS A 51 8.44 10.54 -5.37
CA CYS A 51 8.26 11.00 -6.74
C CYS A 51 7.03 11.90 -6.87
N GLY A 52 6.69 12.31 -8.09
CA GLY A 52 5.65 13.31 -8.33
C GLY A 52 4.28 12.86 -7.84
N ILE A 53 3.88 11.63 -8.16
CA ILE A 53 2.57 11.09 -7.81
C ILE A 53 2.38 10.97 -6.29
N HIS A 54 3.45 10.66 -5.56
CA HIS A 54 3.38 10.62 -4.09
C HIS A 54 3.06 12.00 -3.51
N TYR A 55 3.67 13.07 -4.04
CA TYR A 55 3.34 14.43 -3.62
C TYR A 55 1.93 14.84 -4.07
N ALA A 56 1.49 14.47 -5.27
CA ALA A 56 0.12 14.73 -5.70
C ALA A 56 -0.90 14.13 -4.70
N ILE A 57 -0.59 12.96 -4.14
CA ILE A 57 -1.39 12.34 -3.08
C ILE A 57 -1.35 13.14 -1.77
N LEU A 58 -0.15 13.49 -1.28
CA LEU A 58 0.00 14.22 -0.01
C LEU A 58 -0.72 15.57 0.00
N TYR A 59 -0.79 16.23 -1.15
CA TYR A 59 -1.39 17.56 -1.30
C TYR A 59 -2.82 17.51 -1.87
N HIS A 60 -3.40 16.33 -2.05
CA HIS A 60 -4.76 16.15 -2.57
C HIS A 60 -4.99 16.81 -3.95
N ASN A 61 -3.98 16.81 -4.81
CA ASN A 61 -4.00 17.47 -6.12
C ASN A 61 -4.51 16.51 -7.20
N LEU A 62 -5.84 16.37 -7.30
CA LEU A 62 -6.52 15.41 -8.19
C LEU A 62 -6.10 15.50 -9.65
N GLU A 63 -6.06 16.71 -10.22
CA GLU A 63 -5.75 16.88 -11.65
C GLU A 63 -4.30 16.50 -11.97
N VAL A 64 -3.35 16.93 -11.13
CA VAL A 64 -1.94 16.51 -11.25
C VAL A 64 -1.81 15.00 -11.02
N PHE A 65 -2.55 14.44 -10.07
CA PHE A 65 -2.54 12.99 -9.84
C PHE A 65 -3.01 12.22 -11.09
N LYS A 66 -4.14 12.60 -11.68
CA LYS A 66 -4.66 11.99 -12.93
C LYS A 66 -3.66 12.11 -14.07
N LEU A 67 -3.00 13.27 -14.20
CA LEU A 67 -1.96 13.49 -15.20
C LEU A 67 -0.76 12.53 -15.00
N LEU A 68 -0.33 12.31 -13.76
CA LEU A 68 0.83 11.46 -13.45
C LEU A 68 0.51 9.96 -13.44
N LEU A 69 -0.75 9.59 -13.18
CA LEU A 69 -1.16 8.20 -12.99
C LEU A 69 -0.74 7.25 -14.13
N PRO A 70 -0.91 7.58 -15.44
CA PRO A 70 -0.47 6.71 -16.52
C PRO A 70 1.04 6.41 -16.54
N HIS A 71 1.84 7.25 -15.90
CA HIS A 71 3.29 7.23 -15.95
C HIS A 71 3.95 6.71 -14.66
N GLU A 72 3.34 7.01 -13.51
CA GLU A 72 3.93 6.76 -12.19
C GLU A 72 3.09 5.82 -11.32
N ALA A 73 2.01 5.21 -11.84
CA ALA A 73 1.11 4.33 -11.06
C ALA A 73 1.85 3.22 -10.28
N ASN A 74 2.87 2.63 -10.87
CA ASN A 74 3.65 1.54 -10.27
C ASN A 74 4.77 2.02 -9.34
N SER A 75 4.81 3.32 -9.02
CA SER A 75 5.80 3.86 -8.09
C SER A 75 5.53 3.37 -6.68
N LEU A 76 6.59 2.85 -6.07
CA LEU A 76 6.58 2.42 -4.67
C LEU A 76 7.33 3.45 -3.81
N ILE A 77 6.86 3.57 -2.57
CA ILE A 77 7.58 4.26 -1.50
C ILE A 77 8.79 3.39 -1.13
N LEU A 78 10.01 3.90 -1.31
CA LEU A 78 11.21 3.08 -1.14
C LEU A 78 11.60 2.92 0.33
N GLU A 79 11.33 3.94 1.14
CA GLU A 79 11.74 3.99 2.54
C GLU A 79 10.54 4.24 3.44
N THR A 80 10.63 3.71 4.66
CA THR A 80 9.65 4.02 5.70
C THR A 80 9.63 5.53 5.96
N THR A 81 8.45 6.11 6.08
CA THR A 81 8.30 7.54 6.32
C THR A 81 7.13 7.86 7.25
N LEU A 82 7.00 9.13 7.60
CA LEU A 82 5.95 9.68 8.46
C LEU A 82 5.18 10.75 7.70
N ILE A 83 3.86 10.66 7.70
CA ILE A 83 2.97 11.64 7.09
C ILE A 83 2.16 12.33 8.20
N PRO A 84 2.39 13.63 8.47
CA PRO A 84 1.54 14.46 9.31
C PRO A 84 0.06 14.37 8.94
N THR A 85 -0.80 14.32 9.94
CA THR A 85 -2.26 14.30 9.76
C THR A 85 -2.95 15.27 10.72
N THR A 86 -4.18 15.64 10.38
CA THR A 86 -5.02 16.50 11.23
C THR A 86 -5.71 15.74 12.36
N LYS A 87 -5.83 14.41 12.25
CA LYS A 87 -6.53 13.54 13.19
C LYS A 87 -5.70 12.30 13.50
N LYS A 88 -5.84 11.80 14.73
CA LYS A 88 -5.29 10.51 15.14
C LYS A 88 -5.87 9.39 14.26
N SER A 89 -5.02 8.51 13.78
CA SER A 89 -5.42 7.33 13.01
C SER A 89 -4.91 6.04 13.68
N LYS A 90 -5.38 4.90 13.18
CA LYS A 90 -4.86 3.57 13.57
C LYS A 90 -3.45 3.30 13.01
N PHE A 91 -3.02 4.07 12.03
CA PHE A 91 -1.68 4.00 11.44
C PHE A 91 -0.64 4.83 12.22
N GLN A 92 -1.07 5.57 13.23
CA GLN A 92 -0.14 6.22 14.15
C GLN A 92 0.46 5.17 15.08
N GLN A 93 1.73 4.81 14.86
CA GLN A 93 2.45 3.85 15.69
C GLN A 93 3.50 4.55 16.55
N GLN A 94 3.64 4.09 17.80
CA GLN A 94 4.73 4.51 18.69
C GLN A 94 6.03 3.81 18.27
N MET A 95 6.66 4.32 17.22
CA MET A 95 7.97 3.87 16.76
C MET A 95 9.06 4.84 17.22
N PHE A 96 10.31 4.39 17.16
CA PHE A 96 11.44 5.28 17.30
C PHE A 96 11.42 6.30 16.15
N MET A 97 10.99 7.52 16.46
CA MET A 97 11.12 8.66 15.56
C MET A 97 12.49 9.29 15.77
N GLU A 98 13.24 9.44 14.68
CA GLU A 98 14.53 10.11 14.68
C GLU A 98 14.44 11.48 15.33
N HIS A 99 15.48 11.85 16.08
CA HIS A 99 15.47 13.08 16.85
C HIS A 99 15.24 14.32 15.98
N GLN A 100 15.84 14.36 14.78
CA GLN A 100 15.67 15.48 13.85
C GLN A 100 14.22 15.61 13.38
N ILE A 101 13.58 14.51 12.99
CA ILE A 101 12.17 14.53 12.56
C ILE A 101 11.26 14.95 13.72
N ARG A 102 11.54 14.46 14.94
CA ARG A 102 10.78 14.85 16.14
C ARG A 102 10.83 16.35 16.41
N GLN A 103 12.02 16.95 16.34
CA GLN A 103 12.15 18.41 16.50
C GLN A 103 11.35 19.18 15.45
N GLN A 104 11.29 18.68 14.22
CA GLN A 104 10.51 19.32 13.16
C GLN A 104 9.01 19.22 13.40
N PHE A 105 8.54 18.07 13.90
CA PHE A 105 7.14 17.88 14.30
C PHE A 105 6.76 18.83 15.45
N GLU A 106 7.62 18.95 16.46
CA GLU A 106 7.41 19.86 17.59
C GLU A 106 7.36 21.32 17.13
N ARG A 107 8.30 21.76 16.28
CA ARG A 107 8.32 23.12 15.73
C ARG A 107 7.10 23.44 14.86
N ALA A 108 6.58 22.45 14.14
CA ALA A 108 5.40 22.60 13.28
C ALA A 108 4.07 22.35 14.03
N ASP A 109 4.10 22.05 15.34
CA ASP A 109 2.92 21.66 16.14
C ASP A 109 2.14 20.47 15.51
N VAL A 110 2.87 19.47 15.00
CA VAL A 110 2.30 18.25 14.42
C VAL A 110 2.07 17.23 15.54
N LYS A 111 0.80 17.03 15.90
CA LYS A 111 0.38 16.09 16.96
C LYS A 111 0.07 14.68 16.45
N PHE A 112 -0.45 14.58 15.23
CA PHE A 112 -0.88 13.33 14.64
C PHE A 112 -0.12 13.07 13.35
N TYR A 113 0.13 11.80 13.10
CA TYR A 113 0.83 11.33 11.92
C TYR A 113 0.55 9.87 11.67
N ASN A 114 0.78 9.46 10.43
CA ASN A 114 0.70 8.08 10.00
C ASN A 114 2.09 7.57 9.67
N TYR A 115 2.39 6.37 10.17
CA TYR A 115 3.56 5.62 9.76
C TYR A 115 3.26 4.94 8.43
N VAL A 116 4.09 5.21 7.41
CA VAL A 116 3.99 4.57 6.10
C VAL A 116 5.17 3.63 5.92
N PRO A 117 4.94 2.31 5.85
CA PRO A 117 6.01 1.35 5.59
C PRO A 117 6.66 1.60 4.22
N GLY A 118 7.95 1.29 4.10
CA GLY A 118 8.58 1.13 2.78
C GLY A 118 7.91 0.02 1.97
N ASN A 119 8.14 0.01 0.67
CA ASN A 119 7.48 -0.82 -0.34
C ASN A 119 5.95 -0.66 -0.39
N SER A 120 5.39 0.43 0.14
CA SER A 120 3.95 0.75 0.01
C SER A 120 3.64 1.27 -1.39
N SER A 121 2.50 0.84 -1.93
CA SER A 121 2.00 1.29 -3.24
C SER A 121 1.36 2.68 -3.16
N ILE A 122 0.97 3.25 -4.31
CA ILE A 122 0.18 4.49 -4.32
C ILE A 122 -1.20 4.31 -3.69
N ILE A 123 -1.79 3.10 -3.77
CA ILE A 123 -3.07 2.77 -3.12
C ILE A 123 -2.90 2.83 -1.61
N ASP A 124 -1.85 2.21 -1.09
CA ASP A 124 -1.51 2.25 0.33
C ASP A 124 -1.31 3.70 0.80
N LEU A 125 -0.55 4.49 0.02
CA LEU A 125 -0.31 5.90 0.32
C LEU A 125 -1.61 6.71 0.37
N CYS A 126 -2.56 6.49 -0.55
CA CYS A 126 -3.88 7.13 -0.50
C CYS A 126 -4.63 6.81 0.82
N VAL A 127 -4.51 5.58 1.32
CA VAL A 127 -5.09 5.19 2.62
C VAL A 127 -4.40 5.90 3.78
N TYR A 128 -3.06 5.91 3.79
CA TYR A 128 -2.28 6.60 4.82
C TYR A 128 -2.43 8.13 4.77
N ALA A 129 -2.63 8.73 3.61
CA ALA A 129 -2.86 10.17 3.47
C ALA A 129 -4.34 10.55 3.65
N ASN A 130 -5.24 9.58 3.83
CA ASN A 130 -6.69 9.79 3.85
C ASN A 130 -7.21 10.52 2.58
N ALA A 131 -6.65 10.20 1.42
CA ALA A 131 -6.98 10.79 0.14
C ALA A 131 -8.08 9.98 -0.57
N VAL A 132 -9.32 10.10 -0.10
CA VAL A 132 -10.47 9.27 -0.54
C VAL A 132 -10.69 9.31 -2.06
N GLN A 133 -10.71 10.51 -2.66
CA GLN A 133 -10.92 10.67 -4.11
C GLN A 133 -9.77 10.06 -4.92
N LEU A 134 -8.53 10.24 -4.47
CA LEU A 134 -7.36 9.70 -5.15
C LEU A 134 -7.27 8.18 -5.02
N LEU A 135 -7.75 7.62 -3.90
CA LEU A 135 -7.88 6.18 -3.73
C LEU A 135 -8.82 5.59 -4.80
N GLU A 136 -10.00 6.18 -4.97
CA GLU A 136 -11.00 5.71 -5.95
C GLU A 136 -10.43 5.73 -7.38
N GLU A 137 -9.83 6.85 -7.78
CA GLU A 137 -9.18 6.98 -9.09
C GLU A 137 -8.03 5.98 -9.29
N SER A 138 -7.23 5.75 -8.25
CA SER A 138 -6.12 4.78 -8.32
C SER A 138 -6.62 3.36 -8.51
N ILE A 139 -7.63 2.92 -7.76
CA ILE A 139 -8.15 1.56 -7.85
C ILE A 139 -8.87 1.36 -9.18
N PHE A 140 -9.67 2.34 -9.61
CA PHE A 140 -10.33 2.32 -10.90
C PHE A 140 -9.32 2.14 -12.05
N PHE A 141 -8.22 2.89 -12.03
CA PHE A 141 -7.16 2.76 -13.03
C PHE A 141 -6.53 1.36 -13.09
N PHE A 142 -6.25 0.73 -11.95
CA PHE A 142 -5.71 -0.63 -11.92
C PHE A 142 -6.74 -1.68 -12.31
N GLU A 143 -8.02 -1.46 -11.98
CA GLU A 143 -9.11 -2.32 -12.41
C GLU A 143 -9.29 -2.33 -13.93
N GLU A 144 -9.18 -1.17 -14.59
CA GLU A 144 -9.23 -1.07 -16.05
C GLU A 144 -8.02 -1.72 -16.75
N ARG A 145 -6.84 -1.68 -16.12
CA ARG A 145 -5.60 -2.23 -16.67
C ARG A 145 -5.32 -3.68 -16.34
N ASP A 146 -6.11 -4.28 -15.45
CA ASP A 146 -5.86 -5.63 -14.93
C ASP A 146 -4.47 -5.79 -14.29
N ASP A 147 -3.97 -4.73 -13.63
CA ASP A 147 -2.63 -4.72 -13.03
C ASP A 147 -2.61 -5.44 -11.66
N ASN A 148 -1.49 -6.11 -11.37
CA ASN A 148 -1.28 -6.84 -10.12
C ASN A 148 -0.68 -5.98 -9.00
N LEU A 149 -0.52 -4.66 -9.20
CA LEU A 149 -0.04 -3.79 -8.12
C LEU A 149 -0.90 -3.86 -6.84
N VAL A 150 -2.18 -4.19 -6.95
CA VAL A 150 -3.08 -4.43 -5.80
C VAL A 150 -2.66 -5.61 -4.92
N GLU A 151 -1.82 -6.51 -5.43
CA GLU A 151 -1.23 -7.65 -4.72
C GLU A 151 0.14 -7.32 -4.12
N ASN A 152 0.66 -6.11 -4.33
CA ASN A 152 1.92 -5.67 -3.74
C ASN A 152 1.88 -5.79 -2.21
N VAL A 153 3.02 -6.21 -1.65
CA VAL A 153 3.19 -6.42 -0.21
C VAL A 153 4.21 -5.42 0.31
N ASN A 154 3.80 -4.56 1.24
CA ASN A 154 4.69 -3.57 1.83
C ASN A 154 5.70 -4.21 2.83
N SER A 155 6.62 -3.41 3.35
CA SER A 155 7.66 -3.85 4.32
C SER A 155 7.13 -4.31 5.69
N LYS A 156 5.82 -4.14 5.96
CA LYS A 156 5.13 -4.78 7.10
C LYS A 156 4.44 -6.08 6.73
N PHE A 157 4.71 -6.61 5.54
CA PHE A 157 4.09 -7.81 5.01
C PHE A 157 2.56 -7.67 4.89
N GLN A 158 2.09 -6.51 4.43
CA GLN A 158 0.66 -6.25 4.23
C GLN A 158 0.36 -5.92 2.78
N THR A 159 -0.72 -6.50 2.24
CA THR A 159 -1.29 -6.12 0.95
C THR A 159 -2.16 -4.87 1.09
N SER A 160 -2.52 -4.21 -0.01
CA SER A 160 -3.42 -3.06 0.04
C SER A 160 -4.79 -3.39 0.64
N LEU A 161 -5.33 -4.60 0.43
CA LEU A 161 -6.56 -5.06 1.09
C LEU A 161 -6.40 -5.15 2.61
N MET A 162 -5.24 -5.62 3.10
CA MET A 162 -4.92 -5.65 4.54
C MET A 162 -4.75 -4.24 5.13
N VAL A 163 -4.14 -3.30 4.38
CA VAL A 163 -4.01 -1.90 4.79
C VAL A 163 -5.40 -1.24 4.90
N LEU A 164 -6.28 -1.49 3.93
CA LEU A 164 -7.66 -1.00 3.92
C LEU A 164 -8.51 -1.52 5.10
N ALA A 165 -8.19 -2.70 5.64
CA ALA A 165 -8.89 -3.24 6.80
C ALA A 165 -8.78 -2.34 8.05
N ALA A 166 -7.70 -1.57 8.17
CA ALA A 166 -7.49 -0.59 9.23
C ALA A 166 -7.97 0.84 8.87
N ALA A 167 -8.47 1.06 7.65
CA ALA A 167 -8.89 2.37 7.18
C ALA A 167 -10.16 2.87 7.88
N ASN A 168 -10.48 4.15 7.65
CA ASN A 168 -11.73 4.73 8.13
C ASN A 168 -12.92 4.35 7.23
N ARG A 169 -14.11 4.82 7.62
CA ARG A 169 -15.38 4.51 6.96
C ARG A 169 -15.42 4.91 5.49
N ASP A 170 -14.89 6.07 5.13
CA ASP A 170 -15.00 6.61 3.77
C ASP A 170 -14.07 5.85 2.80
N LEU A 171 -12.84 5.60 3.21
CA LEU A 171 -11.90 4.74 2.46
C LEU A 171 -12.44 3.31 2.32
N SER A 172 -13.11 2.79 3.35
CA SER A 172 -13.73 1.46 3.31
C SER A 172 -14.91 1.37 2.35
N ARG A 173 -15.65 2.46 2.14
CA ARG A 173 -16.72 2.53 1.13
C ARG A 173 -16.16 2.46 -0.28
N VAL A 174 -15.09 3.21 -0.55
CA VAL A 174 -14.38 3.13 -1.84
C VAL A 174 -13.89 1.70 -2.07
N ALA A 175 -13.22 1.09 -1.10
CA ALA A 175 -12.77 -0.29 -1.20
C ALA A 175 -13.91 -1.29 -1.44
N ALA A 176 -15.07 -1.10 -0.81
CA ALA A 176 -16.24 -1.96 -1.02
C ALA A 176 -16.75 -1.91 -2.47
N ASN A 177 -16.75 -0.73 -3.10
CA ASN A 177 -17.16 -0.56 -4.50
C ASN A 177 -16.22 -1.29 -5.47
N HIS A 178 -14.93 -1.36 -5.13
CA HIS A 178 -13.90 -2.01 -5.95
C HIS A 178 -13.41 -3.35 -5.36
N ILE A 179 -14.27 -4.04 -4.59
CA ILE A 179 -13.83 -5.25 -3.89
C ILE A 179 -13.36 -6.35 -4.86
N ARG A 180 -13.89 -6.38 -6.09
CA ARG A 180 -13.52 -7.37 -7.11
C ARG A 180 -12.01 -7.42 -7.40
N ILE A 181 -11.38 -6.25 -7.58
CA ILE A 181 -9.95 -6.16 -7.87
C ILE A 181 -9.12 -6.36 -6.60
N LEU A 182 -9.55 -5.80 -5.47
CA LEU A 182 -8.83 -5.92 -4.20
C LEU A 182 -8.81 -7.35 -3.65
N ASN A 183 -9.87 -8.12 -3.88
CA ASN A 183 -10.04 -9.48 -3.38
C ASN A 183 -9.11 -10.51 -4.04
N ARG A 184 -8.32 -10.13 -5.06
CA ARG A 184 -7.23 -10.97 -5.60
C ARG A 184 -6.23 -11.36 -4.53
N SER A 185 -5.97 -10.45 -3.60
CA SER A 185 -5.07 -10.67 -2.47
C SER A 185 -5.72 -11.31 -1.24
N LEU A 186 -6.99 -11.75 -1.32
CA LEU A 186 -7.75 -12.27 -0.17
C LEU A 186 -7.05 -13.42 0.56
N THR A 187 -6.44 -14.33 -0.18
CA THR A 187 -5.80 -15.52 0.38
C THR A 187 -4.40 -15.25 0.95
N PHE A 188 -3.89 -14.02 0.80
CA PHE A 188 -2.60 -13.66 1.36
C PHE A 188 -2.69 -13.60 2.89
N SER A 189 -1.71 -14.23 3.55
CA SER A 189 -1.53 -14.21 4.99
C SER A 189 -0.09 -13.84 5.28
N ASN A 190 0.12 -12.88 6.19
CA ASN A 190 1.46 -12.42 6.53
C ASN A 190 2.22 -13.43 7.40
N ALA A 191 3.49 -13.14 7.71
CA ALA A 191 4.33 -14.00 8.54
C ALA A 191 3.79 -14.23 9.97
N LEU A 192 2.88 -13.37 10.45
CA LEU A 192 2.19 -13.50 11.73
C LEU A 192 0.86 -14.26 11.59
N GLY A 193 0.58 -14.83 10.42
CA GLY A 193 -0.65 -15.52 10.11
C GLY A 193 -1.84 -14.60 9.86
N GLU A 194 -1.68 -13.28 9.79
CA GLU A 194 -2.80 -12.33 9.65
C GLU A 194 -3.22 -12.19 8.20
N ASP A 195 -4.53 -12.20 7.95
CA ASP A 195 -5.12 -11.90 6.65
C ASP A 195 -6.07 -10.69 6.74
N ALA A 196 -6.63 -10.29 5.61
CA ALA A 196 -7.54 -9.14 5.54
C ALA A 196 -8.84 -9.33 6.33
N VAL A 197 -9.34 -10.55 6.47
CA VAL A 197 -10.59 -10.86 7.19
C VAL A 197 -10.36 -10.69 8.70
N TYR A 198 -9.27 -11.29 9.19
CA TYR A 198 -8.82 -11.12 10.57
C TYR A 198 -8.62 -9.64 10.90
N LEU A 199 -7.89 -8.92 10.04
CA LEU A 199 -7.63 -7.50 10.28
C LEU A 199 -8.91 -6.66 10.22
N ALA A 200 -9.87 -6.96 9.36
CA ALA A 200 -11.13 -6.23 9.30
C ALA A 200 -11.92 -6.40 10.60
N CYS A 201 -11.97 -7.62 11.14
CA CYS A 201 -12.59 -7.92 12.44
C CYS A 201 -11.83 -7.24 13.59
N LEU A 202 -10.50 -7.37 13.65
CA LEU A 202 -9.66 -6.77 14.68
C LEU A 202 -9.80 -5.24 14.72
N ASN A 203 -9.97 -4.63 13.55
CA ASN A 203 -10.14 -3.19 13.42
C ASN A 203 -11.61 -2.73 13.56
N GLY A 204 -12.58 -3.64 13.66
CA GLY A 204 -14.01 -3.27 13.66
C GLY A 204 -14.39 -2.53 12.39
N ASN A 205 -14.03 -3.07 11.22
CA ASN A 205 -14.35 -2.52 9.90
C ASN A 205 -15.45 -3.36 9.22
N PRO A 206 -16.74 -3.15 9.59
CA PRO A 206 -17.84 -3.95 9.07
C PRO A 206 -18.12 -3.70 7.59
N ILE A 207 -17.79 -2.50 7.07
CA ILE A 207 -18.02 -2.16 5.66
C ILE A 207 -17.14 -3.03 4.77
N LEU A 208 -15.83 -3.06 5.04
CA LEU A 208 -14.92 -3.88 4.25
C LEU A 208 -15.20 -5.37 4.46
N LEU A 209 -15.47 -5.79 5.69
CA LEU A 209 -15.81 -7.18 5.98
C LEU A 209 -17.04 -7.63 5.18
N ASN A 210 -18.13 -6.86 5.21
CA ASN A 210 -19.34 -7.17 4.44
C ASN A 210 -19.06 -7.27 2.94
N ALA A 211 -18.22 -6.37 2.40
CA ALA A 211 -17.83 -6.42 0.99
C ALA A 211 -17.08 -7.72 0.66
N ILE A 212 -16.09 -8.12 1.48
CA ILE A 212 -15.35 -9.39 1.32
C ILE A 212 -16.30 -10.59 1.38
N LEU A 213 -17.16 -10.65 2.40
CA LEU A 213 -18.11 -11.75 2.60
C LEU A 213 -19.09 -11.87 1.43
N THR A 214 -19.68 -10.75 1.01
CA THR A 214 -20.63 -10.68 -0.10
C THR A 214 -19.97 -11.11 -1.41
N HIS A 215 -18.78 -10.58 -1.71
CA HIS A 215 -18.06 -10.92 -2.94
C HIS A 215 -17.63 -12.38 -2.95
N SER A 216 -17.14 -12.91 -1.82
CA SER A 216 -16.77 -14.33 -1.70
C SER A 216 -17.97 -15.25 -1.92
N ARG A 217 -19.15 -14.89 -1.41
CA ARG A 217 -20.40 -15.63 -1.67
C ARG A 217 -20.80 -15.56 -3.15
N MET A 218 -20.74 -14.39 -3.77
CA MET A 218 -21.09 -14.19 -5.18
C MET A 218 -20.16 -14.95 -6.15
N THR A 219 -18.89 -15.13 -5.76
CA THR A 219 -17.86 -15.80 -6.58
C THR A 219 -17.63 -17.26 -6.20
N ASN A 220 -18.49 -17.85 -5.34
CA ASN A 220 -18.36 -19.21 -4.82
C ASN A 220 -17.00 -19.49 -4.12
N GLN A 221 -16.43 -18.47 -3.47
CA GLN A 221 -15.19 -18.56 -2.69
C GLN A 221 -15.42 -18.71 -1.18
N SER A 222 -16.66 -18.99 -0.74
CA SER A 222 -17.00 -19.19 0.68
C SER A 222 -16.11 -20.21 1.38
N ASP A 223 -15.73 -21.31 0.73
CA ASP A 223 -14.84 -22.32 1.31
C ASP A 223 -13.43 -21.78 1.58
N LYS A 224 -12.91 -20.93 0.69
CA LYS A 224 -11.61 -20.28 0.88
C LYS A 224 -11.64 -19.35 2.08
N LEU A 225 -12.72 -18.57 2.20
CA LEU A 225 -12.95 -17.67 3.33
C LEU A 225 -13.02 -18.45 4.65
N LEU A 226 -13.78 -19.55 4.72
CA LEU A 226 -13.86 -20.39 5.92
C LEU A 226 -12.50 -20.98 6.31
N ARG A 227 -11.70 -21.41 5.32
CA ARG A 227 -10.32 -21.89 5.57
C ARG A 227 -9.42 -20.80 6.14
N LEU A 228 -9.53 -19.55 5.66
CA LEU A 228 -8.80 -18.41 6.22
C LEU A 228 -9.16 -18.21 7.69
N ILE A 229 -10.45 -18.17 8.01
CA ILE A 229 -10.95 -18.03 9.39
C ILE A 229 -10.45 -19.17 10.28
N GLU A 230 -10.45 -20.42 9.80
CA GLU A 230 -9.95 -21.56 10.57
C GLU A 230 -8.43 -21.52 10.74
N HIS A 231 -7.68 -21.11 9.72
CA HIS A 231 -6.23 -20.93 9.79
C HIS A 231 -5.84 -19.91 10.88
N GLN A 232 -6.63 -18.84 11.08
CA GLN A 232 -6.39 -17.89 12.17
C GLN A 232 -6.39 -18.55 13.56
N LYS A 233 -7.25 -19.54 13.79
CA LYS A 233 -7.28 -20.27 15.07
C LYS A 233 -5.99 -21.03 15.33
N GLN A 234 -5.37 -21.58 14.28
CA GLN A 234 -4.08 -22.28 14.37
C GLN A 234 -2.96 -21.35 14.84
N HIS A 235 -3.05 -20.05 14.53
CA HIS A 235 -2.13 -19.00 14.97
C HIS A 235 -2.54 -18.33 16.29
N LYS A 236 -3.47 -18.93 17.06
CA LYS A 236 -4.03 -18.37 18.31
C LYS A 236 -4.71 -17.01 18.12
N LYS A 237 -5.25 -16.77 16.92
CA LYS A 237 -5.92 -15.54 16.50
C LYS A 237 -7.40 -15.79 16.24
N ASP A 238 -8.10 -16.37 17.21
CA ASP A 238 -9.50 -16.71 17.04
C ASP A 238 -10.36 -15.44 16.84
N ILE A 239 -10.86 -15.24 15.61
CA ILE A 239 -11.75 -14.14 15.25
C ILE A 239 -12.99 -14.11 16.17
N SER A 240 -13.45 -15.27 16.63
CA SER A 240 -14.56 -15.35 17.58
C SER A 240 -14.22 -14.74 18.94
N GLN A 241 -12.96 -14.74 19.37
CA GLN A 241 -12.61 -14.07 20.62
C GLN A 241 -12.54 -12.55 20.46
N ILE A 242 -12.21 -12.08 19.26
CA ILE A 242 -12.11 -10.65 18.93
C ILE A 242 -13.51 -10.04 18.89
N VAL A 243 -14.43 -10.62 18.12
CA VAL A 243 -15.72 -9.97 17.86
C VAL A 243 -16.71 -10.06 19.02
N TYR A 244 -16.41 -10.87 20.04
CA TYR A 244 -17.24 -11.04 21.25
C TYR A 244 -16.81 -10.13 22.41
N GLN A 245 -15.81 -9.29 22.20
CA GLN A 245 -15.49 -8.25 23.17
C GLN A 245 -16.69 -7.29 23.30
N PRO A 246 -17.02 -6.81 24.51
CA PRO A 246 -18.19 -5.97 24.76
C PRO A 246 -18.14 -4.57 24.14
N ASP A 247 -17.15 -4.27 23.27
CA ASP A 247 -17.07 -2.99 22.55
C ASP A 247 -18.09 -2.99 21.40
N GLN A 248 -18.94 -1.95 21.34
CA GLN A 248 -19.94 -1.75 20.30
C GLN A 248 -19.35 -1.79 18.88
N LYS A 249 -18.06 -1.46 18.72
CA LYS A 249 -17.36 -1.48 17.41
C LYS A 249 -17.37 -2.84 16.74
N PHE A 250 -17.51 -3.94 17.49
CA PHE A 250 -17.44 -5.29 16.95
C PHE A 250 -18.80 -5.93 16.68
N VAL A 251 -19.90 -5.35 17.17
CA VAL A 251 -21.26 -5.92 17.06
C VAL A 251 -21.66 -6.12 15.60
N GLU A 252 -21.37 -5.15 14.73
CA GLU A 252 -21.68 -5.28 13.30
C GLU A 252 -20.83 -6.38 12.63
N CYS A 253 -19.54 -6.49 12.97
CA CYS A 253 -18.67 -7.54 12.44
C CYS A 253 -19.13 -8.93 12.90
N GLN A 254 -19.52 -9.05 14.17
CA GLN A 254 -20.09 -10.27 14.72
C GLN A 254 -21.36 -10.69 13.98
N GLN A 255 -22.30 -9.76 13.79
CA GLN A 255 -23.56 -10.04 13.10
C GLN A 255 -23.31 -10.50 11.66
N LEU A 256 -22.39 -9.86 10.94
CA LEU A 256 -22.00 -10.27 9.59
C LEU A 256 -21.44 -11.69 9.55
N LEU A 257 -20.53 -12.05 10.47
CA LEU A 257 -19.97 -13.40 10.51
C LEU A 257 -21.04 -14.47 10.82
N ILE A 258 -22.06 -14.11 11.61
CA ILE A 258 -23.21 -14.97 11.89
C ILE A 258 -24.09 -15.12 10.64
N ASP A 259 -24.47 -14.01 10.00
CA ASP A 259 -25.36 -14.00 8.84
C ASP A 259 -24.78 -14.76 7.63
N PHE A 260 -23.45 -14.78 7.52
CA PHE A 260 -22.71 -15.53 6.51
C PHE A 260 -22.31 -16.93 6.97
N ASN A 261 -22.83 -17.43 8.10
CA ASN A 261 -22.55 -18.75 8.67
C ASN A 261 -21.06 -19.06 8.89
N CYS A 262 -20.23 -18.03 9.07
CA CYS A 262 -18.80 -18.17 9.29
C CYS A 262 -18.46 -18.63 10.71
N ILE A 263 -19.34 -18.35 11.68
CA ILE A 263 -19.18 -18.72 13.09
C ILE A 263 -20.43 -19.41 13.63
N THR A 264 -20.64 -20.68 13.26
CA THR A 264 -21.83 -21.45 13.65
C THR A 264 -21.86 -21.87 15.12
N ALA A 265 -20.69 -22.01 15.76
CA ALA A 265 -20.56 -22.65 17.08
C ALA A 265 -21.07 -21.80 18.26
N ILE A 266 -21.18 -20.48 18.11
CA ILE A 266 -21.45 -19.58 19.24
C ILE A 266 -22.90 -19.08 19.29
N GLN A 267 -23.70 -19.24 18.22
CA GLN A 267 -25.16 -19.12 18.36
C GLN A 267 -25.68 -20.08 19.44
N LYS A 268 -25.17 -21.33 19.46
CA LYS A 268 -25.49 -22.31 20.51
C LYS A 268 -25.00 -21.89 21.89
N ALA A 269 -23.80 -21.33 22.01
CA ALA A 269 -23.25 -20.90 23.31
C ALA A 269 -23.93 -19.63 23.85
N ASN A 270 -24.26 -18.66 22.99
CA ASN A 270 -25.00 -17.46 23.38
C ASN A 270 -26.48 -17.73 23.68
N GLU A 271 -27.12 -18.67 22.96
CA GLU A 271 -28.44 -19.16 23.33
C GLU A 271 -28.41 -19.85 24.70
N ASN A 272 -27.37 -20.64 25.00
CA ASN A 272 -27.21 -21.25 26.31
C ASN A 272 -26.98 -20.21 27.41
N ILE A 273 -26.14 -19.19 27.19
CA ILE A 273 -25.92 -18.11 28.18
C ILE A 273 -27.18 -17.25 28.37
N LYS A 274 -27.98 -17.02 27.31
CA LYS A 274 -29.28 -16.33 27.43
C LYS A 274 -30.31 -17.17 28.18
N ARG A 275 -30.34 -18.49 27.97
CA ARG A 275 -31.19 -19.43 28.73
C ARG A 275 -30.79 -19.46 30.20
N GLU A 276 -29.50 -19.62 30.52
CA GLU A 276 -29.00 -19.60 31.90
C GLU A 276 -29.30 -18.28 32.63
N LYS A 277 -29.26 -17.14 31.91
CA LYS A 277 -29.65 -15.85 32.50
C LYS A 277 -31.15 -15.75 32.76
N MET A 278 -32.01 -16.23 31.86
CA MET A 278 -33.46 -16.28 32.06
C MET A 278 -33.84 -17.22 33.23
N ASP A 279 -33.21 -18.39 33.30
CA ASP A 279 -33.47 -19.38 34.35
C ASP A 279 -32.99 -18.89 35.74
N SER A 280 -31.88 -18.13 35.80
CA SER A 280 -31.40 -17.56 37.07
C SER A 280 -32.22 -16.36 37.58
N SER A 281 -32.94 -15.65 36.69
CA SER A 281 -33.87 -14.58 37.07
C SER A 281 -35.16 -15.13 37.69
N ASP A 282 -35.64 -16.28 37.22
CA ASP A 282 -36.81 -16.97 37.80
C ASP A 282 -36.49 -17.61 39.16
N GLU A 283 -35.25 -18.07 39.38
CA GLU A 283 -34.80 -18.57 40.67
C GLU A 283 -34.61 -17.46 41.73
N LYS A 284 -34.25 -16.24 41.30
CA LYS A 284 -34.10 -15.08 42.20
C LYS A 284 -35.42 -14.46 42.66
N MET A 285 -36.53 -14.66 41.93
CA MET A 285 -37.87 -14.28 42.43
C MET A 285 -38.45 -15.26 43.47
N LYS A 286 -37.85 -16.44 43.68
CA LYS A 286 -38.28 -17.39 44.72
C LYS A 286 -37.48 -17.32 46.03
N LYS A 287 -36.38 -16.57 46.10
CA LYS A 287 -35.51 -16.50 47.30
C LYS A 287 -35.39 -15.12 47.94
N GLN A 288 -36.29 -14.18 47.64
CA GLN A 288 -36.39 -12.90 48.36
C GLN A 288 -37.21 -12.96 49.66
N ASN A 289 -37.41 -14.15 50.23
CA ASN A 289 -37.87 -14.35 51.61
C ASN A 289 -36.88 -15.25 52.36
N SER A 290 -35.65 -14.82 52.60
CA SER A 290 -34.87 -15.23 53.79
C SER A 290 -33.53 -14.51 53.93
N SER A 291 -33.45 -13.76 55.03
CA SER A 291 -32.31 -13.56 55.91
C SER A 291 -30.99 -12.97 55.39
N THR A 292 -30.78 -11.72 55.82
CA THR A 292 -29.57 -11.17 56.47
C THR A 292 -28.52 -12.19 56.96
N SER A 293 -27.24 -11.95 56.65
CA SER A 293 -26.16 -11.71 57.65
C SER A 293 -24.78 -11.51 56.99
N GLU A 294 -23.97 -10.69 57.66
CA GLU A 294 -22.64 -10.18 57.32
C GLU A 294 -21.54 -11.25 57.16
N LYS A 295 -20.51 -10.95 56.34
CA LYS A 295 -19.10 -10.94 56.79
C LYS A 295 -18.12 -10.41 55.72
N GLN A 296 -17.20 -9.57 56.18
CA GLN A 296 -15.98 -9.11 55.53
C GLN A 296 -15.02 -10.28 55.22
N ILE A 297 -14.13 -10.12 54.22
CA ILE A 297 -12.68 -10.39 54.29
C ILE A 297 -11.96 -9.92 53.00
N ASN A 298 -10.77 -9.37 53.22
CA ASN A 298 -9.73 -8.87 52.33
C ASN A 298 -9.04 -9.92 51.42
N THR A 299 -8.14 -9.41 50.55
CA THR A 299 -7.05 -10.02 49.74
C THR A 299 -7.37 -10.07 48.23
N GLY A 300 -6.52 -9.68 47.27
CA GLY A 300 -5.13 -9.21 47.24
C GLY A 300 -4.42 -9.75 45.99
N ARG A 301 -3.89 -8.86 45.11
CA ARG A 301 -2.85 -9.11 44.06
C ARG A 301 -3.24 -10.09 42.92
N THR A 302 -2.74 -10.03 41.67
CA THR A 302 -1.58 -9.39 41.02
C THR A 302 -1.82 -9.38 39.52
N SER A 303 -1.41 -8.31 38.84
CA SER A 303 -1.27 -8.22 37.39
C SER A 303 0.02 -8.88 36.92
N VAL A 304 -0.02 -9.61 35.80
CA VAL A 304 1.17 -10.11 35.11
C VAL A 304 1.15 -9.59 33.67
N SER A 305 2.17 -8.79 33.36
CA SER A 305 2.46 -8.22 32.04
C SER A 305 3.29 -9.21 31.24
N THR A 306 2.80 -9.62 30.06
CA THR A 306 3.53 -10.42 29.08
C THR A 306 4.09 -9.51 28.00
N SER A 307 5.23 -8.89 28.30
CA SER A 307 6.06 -8.17 27.32
C SER A 307 7.39 -8.89 27.19
N GLN A 308 7.49 -9.87 26.28
CA GLN A 308 8.74 -10.40 25.69
C GLN A 308 8.42 -11.66 24.88
N LEU A 309 8.54 -11.56 23.55
CA LEU A 309 8.60 -12.60 22.50
C LEU A 309 8.20 -11.83 21.23
N LEU A 310 9.07 -11.42 20.31
CA LEU A 310 9.97 -12.24 19.49
C LEU A 310 11.05 -11.33 18.88
N ARG A 311 12.32 -11.74 18.97
CA ARG A 311 13.38 -11.38 18.02
C ARG A 311 13.65 -12.64 17.21
N THR A 312 13.36 -12.62 15.91
CA THR A 312 13.86 -13.64 14.96
C THR A 312 14.26 -12.98 13.65
N ASN A 313 15.43 -13.39 13.16
CA ASN A 313 16.15 -12.97 11.96
C ASN A 313 15.30 -13.04 10.68
N PRO A 314 15.42 -12.06 9.77
CA PRO A 314 14.95 -12.16 8.39
C PRO A 314 16.14 -12.48 7.46
N GLU A 315 16.58 -13.72 7.44
CA GLU A 315 17.34 -14.25 6.30
C GLU A 315 16.66 -15.55 5.89
N HIS A 316 16.35 -15.68 4.60
CA HIS A 316 15.56 -16.73 3.94
C HIS A 316 14.13 -16.36 3.52
N PHE A 317 13.97 -15.30 2.71
CA PHE A 317 12.89 -15.25 1.71
C PHE A 317 13.31 -14.36 0.53
N SER A 318 14.01 -14.95 -0.44
CA SER A 318 14.25 -14.32 -1.75
C SER A 318 14.53 -15.37 -2.82
N GLN A 319 13.55 -16.24 -3.10
CA GLN A 319 13.51 -16.97 -4.36
C GLN A 319 12.06 -17.05 -4.83
N ASN A 320 11.70 -16.18 -5.78
CA ASN A 320 10.88 -16.47 -6.96
C ASN A 320 10.20 -15.21 -7.50
N SER A 321 10.85 -14.56 -8.46
CA SER A 321 10.19 -13.79 -9.53
C SER A 321 11.22 -13.32 -10.56
N TYR A 322 11.78 -14.26 -11.33
CA TYR A 322 12.39 -13.95 -12.63
C TYR A 322 11.42 -14.36 -13.73
N SER A 323 10.77 -13.38 -14.36
CA SER A 323 10.30 -13.56 -15.74
C SER A 323 10.13 -12.21 -16.44
N ARG A 324 10.83 -12.11 -17.58
CA ARG A 324 10.67 -11.19 -18.72
C ARG A 324 11.16 -9.74 -18.54
N GLN A 325 12.47 -9.56 -18.71
CA GLN A 325 13.02 -8.34 -19.32
C GLN A 325 13.08 -8.53 -20.84
N SER A 326 12.38 -7.66 -21.56
CA SER A 326 12.55 -7.46 -23.00
C SER A 326 13.87 -6.74 -23.26
N ILE A 327 14.62 -7.29 -24.20
CA ILE A 327 15.89 -6.79 -24.72
C ILE A 327 15.66 -5.40 -25.33
N VAL A 328 16.32 -4.39 -24.76
CA VAL A 328 16.62 -3.13 -25.44
C VAL A 328 18.12 -2.93 -25.31
N ASP A 329 18.82 -3.05 -26.43
CA ASP A 329 20.23 -2.74 -26.56
C ASP A 329 20.49 -1.29 -26.16
N ASN A 330 21.36 -1.09 -25.18
CA ASN A 330 22.07 0.17 -25.01
C ASN A 330 23.47 -0.11 -24.44
N SER A 331 24.43 -0.03 -25.35
CA SER A 331 25.86 0.04 -25.07
C SER A 331 26.19 1.29 -24.24
N SER A 332 26.54 1.12 -22.98
CA SER A 332 27.46 2.04 -22.30
C SER A 332 28.22 1.33 -21.20
N SER A 333 29.53 1.29 -21.35
CA SER A 333 30.50 0.68 -20.47
C SER A 333 30.67 1.52 -19.20
N PHE A 334 30.32 0.95 -18.05
CA PHE A 334 30.79 1.43 -16.75
C PHE A 334 31.64 0.35 -16.08
N PHE A 335 32.91 0.69 -15.85
CA PHE A 335 33.89 -0.10 -15.12
C PHE A 335 33.45 -0.28 -13.66
N HIS A 336 33.40 -1.52 -13.17
CA HIS A 336 33.35 -1.82 -11.74
C HIS A 336 34.59 -2.63 -11.32
N PRO A 337 35.29 -2.22 -10.23
CA PRO A 337 36.52 -2.85 -9.79
C PRO A 337 36.20 -4.06 -8.88
N LYS A 338 35.84 -5.20 -9.47
CA LYS A 338 35.77 -6.50 -8.76
C LYS A 338 36.25 -7.72 -9.58
N ASP A 339 36.81 -7.52 -10.77
CA ASP A 339 37.19 -8.63 -11.67
C ASP A 339 38.65 -9.13 -11.56
N GLU A 340 39.40 -8.75 -10.53
CA GLU A 340 40.79 -9.23 -10.36
C GLU A 340 40.94 -10.59 -9.67
N VAL A 341 39.88 -11.20 -9.15
CA VAL A 341 40.00 -12.47 -8.40
C VAL A 341 39.77 -13.72 -9.27
N ILE A 342 39.26 -13.58 -10.50
CA ILE A 342 38.93 -14.73 -11.38
C ILE A 342 39.95 -14.92 -12.52
N LYS A 343 40.94 -14.03 -12.66
CA LYS A 343 41.95 -14.10 -13.74
C LYS A 343 43.20 -14.96 -13.44
N ASN A 344 43.31 -15.55 -12.25
CA ASN A 344 44.48 -16.36 -11.86
C ASN A 344 44.29 -17.88 -11.90
N MET A 345 43.17 -18.40 -12.43
CA MET A 345 42.94 -19.86 -12.53
C MET A 345 42.92 -20.44 -13.96
N GLN A 346 43.13 -19.64 -15.00
CA GLN A 346 43.11 -20.13 -16.40
C GLN A 346 44.44 -20.07 -17.16
N ASN A 347 45.54 -19.63 -16.53
CA ASN A 347 46.88 -19.56 -17.17
C ASN A 347 47.78 -20.79 -16.90
N ARG A 348 47.22 -22.00 -16.91
CA ARG A 348 48.00 -23.25 -16.95
C ARG A 348 47.34 -24.28 -17.85
N LYS A 349 47.29 -23.99 -19.15
CA LYS A 349 47.30 -24.98 -20.24
C LYS A 349 47.43 -24.20 -21.55
N THR A 350 48.25 -24.71 -22.45
CA THR A 350 48.49 -24.23 -23.83
C THR A 350 49.57 -23.14 -23.99
N GLN A 351 50.83 -23.53 -23.79
CA GLN A 351 51.95 -23.05 -24.59
C GLN A 351 52.52 -24.27 -25.33
N VAL A 352 52.31 -24.41 -26.64
CA VAL A 352 53.28 -24.88 -27.63
C VAL A 352 52.77 -24.45 -29.02
N ILE A 353 53.70 -24.02 -29.89
CA ILE A 353 53.65 -23.86 -31.36
C ILE A 353 53.44 -22.41 -31.88
N ASN A 354 54.59 -21.77 -32.19
CA ASN A 354 55.03 -21.13 -33.46
C ASN A 354 53.99 -20.40 -34.33
N HIS A 355 54.29 -19.34 -35.10
CA HIS A 355 55.42 -18.46 -35.39
C HIS A 355 54.84 -17.35 -36.30
N GLN A 356 55.44 -16.15 -36.30
CA GLN A 356 55.63 -15.20 -37.42
C GLN A 356 54.44 -14.92 -38.39
N ILE A 357 54.01 -13.67 -38.58
CA ILE A 357 54.38 -12.77 -39.71
C ILE A 357 53.72 -11.40 -39.40
N SER A 358 54.45 -10.31 -39.16
CA SER A 358 54.82 -9.22 -40.12
C SER A 358 53.61 -8.71 -40.93
N GLY A 359 53.00 -7.58 -40.61
CA GLY A 359 53.45 -6.24 -41.03
C GLY A 359 52.23 -5.35 -41.42
N PRO A 360 52.41 -4.02 -41.54
CA PRO A 360 51.34 -3.02 -41.50
C PRO A 360 50.96 -2.49 -42.89
N ILE A 361 49.74 -1.98 -43.05
CA ILE A 361 49.37 -1.09 -44.15
C ILE A 361 48.54 0.08 -43.62
N GLU A 362 49.12 1.28 -43.78
CA GLU A 362 48.50 2.59 -43.67
C GLU A 362 47.67 2.94 -44.92
N SER A 363 46.90 4.03 -44.78
CA SER A 363 46.43 4.95 -45.84
C SER A 363 45.20 4.48 -46.63
N GLN A 364 44.26 5.32 -47.09
CA GLN A 364 43.97 6.75 -46.98
C GLN A 364 42.62 6.96 -47.73
N VAL A 365 41.83 7.97 -47.32
CA VAL A 365 41.12 8.94 -48.19
C VAL A 365 40.00 8.40 -49.12
N GLN A 366 38.75 8.85 -48.96
CA GLN A 366 38.09 9.79 -49.89
C GLN A 366 36.65 10.13 -49.51
N ASN A 367 36.36 11.42 -49.66
CA ASN A 367 35.09 12.10 -49.63
C ASN A 367 34.06 11.49 -50.59
N ASN A 368 32.78 11.63 -50.26
CA ASN A 368 31.79 12.01 -51.27
C ASN A 368 30.62 12.78 -50.66
N THR A 369 30.53 14.04 -51.10
CA THR A 369 29.41 14.96 -50.98
C THR A 369 28.42 14.62 -52.09
N ILE A 370 27.13 14.47 -51.78
CA ILE A 370 26.06 14.56 -52.78
C ILE A 370 25.02 15.56 -52.29
N VAL A 371 24.90 16.63 -53.06
CA VAL A 371 23.83 17.63 -53.09
C VAL A 371 22.80 17.15 -54.11
N HIS A 372 21.50 17.17 -53.79
CA HIS A 372 20.48 17.47 -54.79
C HIS A 372 19.24 18.13 -54.18
N GLN A 373 18.75 19.10 -54.95
CA GLN A 373 17.71 20.07 -54.65
C GLN A 373 16.27 19.56 -54.88
N SER A 374 15.35 20.28 -54.22
CA SER A 374 14.07 20.81 -54.73
C SER A 374 12.94 19.87 -55.20
N GLY A 375 11.76 20.08 -54.59
CA GLY A 375 10.46 19.71 -55.14
C GLY A 375 9.33 20.49 -54.46
N ILE A 376 8.89 21.58 -55.10
CA ILE A 376 7.72 22.40 -54.77
C ILE A 376 6.46 21.64 -55.20
N GLY A 377 5.39 21.68 -54.41
CA GLY A 377 4.07 21.18 -54.80
C GLY A 377 2.95 21.79 -53.96
N GLN A 378 2.24 22.75 -54.55
CA GLN A 378 1.02 23.38 -54.05
C GLN A 378 -0.20 22.44 -54.15
N GLY A 379 -1.23 22.71 -53.32
CA GLY A 379 -2.62 22.61 -53.77
C GLY A 379 -3.58 21.91 -52.80
N GLY A 380 -4.69 22.57 -52.47
CA GLY A 380 -5.93 21.88 -52.08
C GLY A 380 -6.71 22.44 -50.90
N LEU A 381 -7.33 23.61 -51.08
CA LEU A 381 -8.48 24.08 -50.30
C LEU A 381 -9.69 23.17 -50.52
N TYR A 382 -10.40 22.75 -49.46
CA TYR A 382 -11.85 22.52 -49.51
C TYR A 382 -12.53 22.96 -48.22
N ASN A 383 -13.57 23.77 -48.42
CA ASN A 383 -14.50 24.35 -47.46
C ASN A 383 -15.83 23.56 -47.54
N ALA A 384 -16.46 23.28 -46.39
CA ALA A 384 -17.91 23.12 -46.14
C ALA A 384 -18.08 22.49 -44.75
N GLY A 385 -18.90 22.93 -43.79
CA GLY A 385 -20.07 23.81 -43.83
C GLY A 385 -21.34 23.04 -43.46
N LYS A 386 -21.78 23.08 -42.18
CA LYS A 386 -23.17 22.99 -41.63
C LYS A 386 -23.10 22.60 -40.14
N ILE A 387 -23.56 23.36 -39.13
CA ILE A 387 -24.84 24.04 -38.83
C ILE A 387 -26.01 23.11 -38.39
N LEU A 388 -26.36 23.28 -37.10
CA LEU A 388 -27.65 23.15 -36.39
C LEU A 388 -28.38 21.79 -36.29
N LYS A 389 -28.68 21.36 -35.05
CA LYS A 389 -30.00 21.61 -34.39
C LYS A 389 -30.07 21.05 -32.96
N GLU A 390 -30.40 21.95 -32.04
CA GLU A 390 -31.12 21.66 -30.80
C GLU A 390 -32.47 20.98 -31.08
N LYS A 391 -32.93 20.14 -30.15
CA LYS A 391 -34.37 19.92 -29.93
C LYS A 391 -34.63 19.40 -28.50
N LYS A 392 -35.31 20.27 -27.75
CA LYS A 392 -36.29 20.07 -26.66
C LYS A 392 -35.90 19.32 -25.40
#